data_AF-A0A816ZTF4-F1
#
_entry.id   AF-A0A816ZTF4-F1
#
_cell.length_a   1.000
_cell.length_b   1.000
_cell.length_c   1.000
_cell.angle_alpha   90.00
_cell.angle_beta   90.00
_cell.angle_gamma   90.00
#
_symmetry.space_group_name_H-M   'P 1'
#
loop_
_entity.id
_entity.type
_entity.pdbx_description
1 polymer ?
#
loop_
_entity_poly.entity_id
_entity_poly.type
_entity_poly.pdbx_seq_one_letter_code
_entity_poly.pdbx_strand_id
1 'polypeptide(L)'
;MDLESLFQSRQTISRGITNQAQLYREQLMELIKEPVQNQSLTASPDMWTDRYRQLSYLGVTVTYVDLHLCFRKFTLCCRSFPVELAKTGENVSKVLKEELSQYGIERFDAVYWVSDRGSNFIRCFNLNMVDPIFCFAHRIHNILTITFINKKIDGHFNDEDIEDIPDNLGQEEFVGDEYMTLGAKRVFLTINHTKTLVRYVKQANLNELIVKLGGEETTTLKQSVVTRWLSLFGCVESVYSNYDAILLVLEIRRTTKYINDLTKYNLIDLLLLLAPLNAALQAIQTDEYIFEISVIGKKKYPLIFQSSFATDYLLFESGGVEFFRQRIHAKLIEMFTFDDRHYMAMCLHPALREMDDVSNQIKNICYGNIRKYLREKQMDAVDTTKSRVSSSSKKRKLLHRFLDEGEDDENEETQEQTSFDQNSIHVDHDVVDLTRKPGIERRRSSFASSISTEFSYRTNYQALKPDELDEYLEADLPSEIVNENPLQFWSSELASSKFPVLKCFARKLFSIPATSSGTERLFSYSGIILNNRRQTITSSSG
;
A
#
# COMPACT_ATOMS: atom_id res chain seq x y z
N MET A 1 -11.17 16.89 53.04
CA MET A 1 -11.19 17.03 51.58
C MET A 1 -11.93 15.81 51.07
N ASP A 2 -13.11 16.02 50.50
CA ASP A 2 -13.98 14.92 50.09
C ASP A 2 -13.39 14.24 48.85
N LEU A 3 -13.07 12.94 48.94
CA LEU A 3 -12.42 12.18 47.87
C LEU A 3 -13.26 12.18 46.58
N GLU A 4 -14.59 12.27 46.71
CA GLU A 4 -15.50 12.35 45.55
C GLU A 4 -15.38 13.68 44.79
N SER A 5 -14.98 14.77 45.46
CA SER A 5 -14.77 16.07 44.80
C SER A 5 -13.50 16.13 43.95
N LEU A 6 -12.60 15.14 44.07
CA LEU A 6 -11.40 15.01 43.26
C LEU A 6 -11.69 14.35 41.89
N PHE A 7 -12.76 13.56 41.78
CA PHE A 7 -13.08 12.80 40.57
C PHE A 7 -14.10 13.55 39.71
N GLN A 8 -13.74 13.77 38.43
CA GLN A 8 -14.65 14.39 37.48
C GLN A 8 -15.80 13.44 37.11
N SER A 9 -17.00 14.01 36.92
CA SER A 9 -18.16 13.22 36.48
C SER A 9 -17.93 12.62 35.09
N ARG A 10 -18.60 11.49 34.78
CA ARG A 10 -18.58 10.87 33.44
C ARG A 10 -18.93 11.87 32.33
N GLN A 11 -19.91 12.76 32.58
CA GLN A 11 -20.33 13.76 31.61
C GLN A 11 -19.26 14.82 31.39
N THR A 12 -18.58 15.25 32.46
CA THR A 12 -17.45 16.19 32.41
C THR A 12 -16.29 15.60 31.61
N ILE A 13 -15.91 14.36 31.91
CA ILE A 13 -14.86 13.63 31.17
C ILE A 13 -15.25 13.48 29.69
N SER A 14 -16.49 13.08 29.40
CA SER A 14 -16.97 12.93 28.02
C SER A 14 -16.90 14.24 27.26
N ARG A 15 -17.38 15.35 27.83
CA ARG A 15 -17.30 16.69 27.20
C ARG A 15 -15.85 17.13 27.02
N GLY A 16 -15.00 16.88 28.02
CA GLY A 16 -13.56 17.16 27.94
C GLY A 16 -12.88 16.41 26.79
N ILE A 17 -13.15 15.11 26.64
CA ILE A 17 -12.66 14.29 25.53
C ILE A 17 -13.19 14.80 24.19
N THR A 18 -14.48 15.13 24.08
CA THR A 18 -15.07 15.67 22.84
C THR A 18 -14.42 17.00 22.44
N ASN A 19 -14.24 17.92 23.39
CA ASN A 19 -13.59 19.21 23.13
C ASN A 19 -12.12 19.02 22.72
N GLN A 20 -11.41 18.12 23.40
CA GLN A 20 -10.03 17.80 23.07
C GLN A 20 -9.91 17.15 21.68
N ALA A 21 -10.82 16.23 21.34
CA ALA A 21 -10.88 15.60 20.04
C ALA A 21 -11.18 16.61 18.93
N GLN A 22 -12.06 17.58 19.18
CA GLN A 22 -12.36 18.67 18.25
C GLN A 22 -11.14 19.56 18.02
N LEU A 23 -10.41 19.94 19.08
CA LEU A 23 -9.16 20.70 18.96
C LEU A 23 -8.11 19.93 18.14
N TYR A 24 -7.95 18.62 18.39
CA TYR A 24 -7.03 17.79 17.62
C TYR A 24 -7.46 17.65 16.15
N ARG A 25 -8.77 17.61 15.87
CA ARG A 25 -9.30 17.59 14.50
C ARG A 25 -8.93 18.88 13.76
N GLU A 26 -9.11 20.04 14.39
CA GLU A 26 -8.74 21.34 13.81
C GLU A 26 -7.23 21.43 13.53
N GLN A 27 -6.40 20.97 14.46
CA GLN A 27 -4.95 20.88 14.25
C GLN A 27 -4.61 19.95 13.09
N LEU A 28 -5.26 18.79 13.01
CA LEU A 28 -5.04 17.81 11.94
C LEU A 28 -5.45 18.37 10.57
N MET A 29 -6.57 19.10 10.49
CA MET A 29 -7.01 19.74 9.25
C MET A 29 -5.96 20.73 8.72
N GLU A 30 -5.33 21.51 9.60
CA GLU A 30 -4.28 22.42 9.17
C GLU A 30 -3.00 21.67 8.73
N LEU A 31 -2.65 20.57 9.41
CA LEU A 31 -1.49 19.73 9.06
C LEU A 31 -1.64 19.04 7.70
N ILE A 32 -2.83 18.58 7.32
CA ILE A 32 -3.07 17.83 6.07
C ILE A 32 -3.40 18.74 4.88
N LYS A 33 -3.64 20.03 5.10
CA LYS A 33 -4.03 20.98 4.04
C LYS A 33 -3.01 21.08 2.92
N GLU A 34 -1.73 21.26 3.27
CA GLU A 34 -0.63 21.32 2.28
C GLU A 34 -0.46 19.97 1.54
N PRO A 35 -0.45 18.81 2.24
CA PRO A 35 -0.42 17.52 1.57
C PRO A 35 -1.57 17.27 0.60
N VAL A 36 -2.79 17.69 0.94
CA VAL A 36 -3.97 17.55 0.05
C VAL A 36 -3.82 18.43 -1.19
N GLN A 37 -3.44 19.71 -1.01
CA GLN A 37 -3.25 20.64 -2.13
C GLN A 37 -2.16 20.17 -3.10
N ASN A 38 -1.11 19.54 -2.57
CA ASN A 38 0.00 19.04 -3.36
C ASN A 38 -0.17 17.58 -3.82
N GLN A 39 -1.28 16.91 -3.57
CA GLN A 39 -1.47 15.48 -3.87
C GLN A 39 -0.33 14.62 -3.30
N SER A 40 0.02 14.84 -2.03
CA SER A 40 1.05 14.11 -1.29
C SER A 40 0.52 13.48 0.00
N LEU A 41 -0.81 13.34 0.11
CA LEU A 41 -1.49 12.62 1.18
C LEU A 41 -1.92 11.25 0.65
N THR A 42 -1.73 10.22 1.46
CA THR A 42 -2.23 8.87 1.17
C THR A 42 -3.25 8.45 2.21
N ALA A 43 -4.42 8.02 1.77
CA ALA A 43 -5.49 7.49 2.60
C ALA A 43 -5.54 5.95 2.52
N SER A 44 -5.69 5.34 3.69
CA SER A 44 -5.79 3.90 3.87
C SER A 44 -7.06 3.55 4.62
N PRO A 45 -8.16 3.28 3.88
CA PRO A 45 -9.38 2.82 4.49
C PRO A 45 -9.26 1.32 4.82
N ASP A 46 -9.89 0.91 5.92
CA ASP A 46 -9.97 -0.48 6.33
C ASP A 46 -11.35 -0.75 6.95
N MET A 47 -11.84 -1.98 6.80
CA MET A 47 -13.13 -2.40 7.34
C MET A 47 -12.99 -3.65 8.19
N TRP A 48 -13.57 -3.58 9.39
CA TRP A 48 -13.66 -4.73 10.29
C TRP A 48 -15.11 -5.05 10.62
N THR A 49 -15.42 -6.33 10.79
CA THR A 49 -16.76 -6.79 11.18
C THR A 49 -16.68 -7.61 12.47
N ASP A 50 -17.37 -7.14 13.50
CA ASP A 50 -17.63 -7.89 14.72
C ASP A 50 -18.63 -9.00 14.43
N ARG A 51 -18.16 -10.25 14.41
CA ARG A 51 -19.03 -11.42 14.16
C ARG A 51 -19.99 -11.72 15.30
N TYR A 52 -19.73 -11.27 16.53
CA TYR A 52 -20.61 -11.52 17.67
C TYR A 52 -21.82 -10.58 17.64
N ARG A 53 -21.61 -9.29 17.37
CA ARG A 53 -22.69 -8.29 17.33
C ARG A 53 -23.21 -7.95 15.94
N GLN A 54 -22.58 -8.48 14.89
CA GLN A 54 -22.87 -8.12 13.49
C GLN A 54 -22.68 -6.62 13.20
N LEU A 55 -21.84 -5.94 13.99
CA LEU A 55 -21.47 -4.55 13.77
C LEU A 55 -20.25 -4.47 12.87
N SER A 56 -20.19 -3.42 12.07
CA SER A 56 -19.11 -3.21 11.13
C SER A 56 -18.54 -1.83 11.32
N TYR A 57 -17.25 -1.69 11.10
CA TYR A 57 -16.50 -0.48 11.36
C TYR A 57 -15.73 -0.10 10.10
N LEU A 58 -15.66 1.20 9.85
CA LEU A 58 -14.82 1.81 8.84
C LEU A 58 -13.78 2.66 9.55
N GLY A 59 -12.52 2.34 9.33
CA GLY A 59 -11.39 3.15 9.75
C GLY A 59 -10.72 3.79 8.55
N VAL A 60 -10.25 5.03 8.69
CA VAL A 60 -9.45 5.70 7.67
C VAL A 60 -8.19 6.24 8.33
N THR A 61 -7.03 5.75 7.89
CA THR A 61 -5.73 6.28 8.28
C THR A 61 -5.18 7.12 7.14
N VAL A 62 -4.58 8.26 7.43
CA VAL A 62 -3.83 9.05 6.46
C VAL A 62 -2.36 9.08 6.81
N THR A 63 -1.55 9.18 5.76
CA THR A 63 -0.10 9.23 5.83
C THR A 63 0.43 10.26 4.86
N TYR A 64 1.45 11.00 5.27
CA TYR A 64 2.17 11.94 4.41
C TYR A 64 3.61 12.11 4.89
N VAL A 65 4.44 12.72 4.05
CA VAL A 65 5.78 13.16 4.46
C VAL A 65 5.76 14.68 4.57
N ASP A 66 6.16 15.20 5.73
CA ASP A 66 6.15 16.63 5.99
C ASP A 66 7.32 17.38 5.32
N LEU A 67 7.36 18.70 5.51
CA LEU A 67 8.43 19.56 4.97
C LEU A 67 9.83 19.23 5.53
N HIS A 68 9.89 18.58 6.70
CA HIS A 68 11.13 18.11 7.32
C HIS A 68 11.50 16.69 6.89
N LEU A 69 10.82 16.16 5.87
CA LEU A 69 11.03 14.82 5.33
C LEU A 69 10.78 13.73 6.39
N CYS A 70 9.89 14.02 7.36
CA CYS A 70 9.46 13.07 8.37
C CYS A 70 8.15 12.42 7.95
N PHE A 71 8.07 11.09 8.04
CA PHE A 71 6.84 10.35 7.81
C PHE A 71 5.85 10.61 8.94
N ARG A 72 4.61 10.94 8.58
CA ARG A 72 3.51 11.25 9.51
C ARG A 72 2.35 10.30 9.23
N LYS A 73 1.73 9.80 10.30
CA LYS A 73 0.61 8.86 10.26
C LYS A 73 -0.44 9.31 11.27
N PHE A 74 -1.68 9.45 10.82
CA PHE A 74 -2.82 9.85 11.64
C PHE A 74 -4.04 9.02 11.29
N THR A 75 -4.85 8.66 12.28
CA THR A 75 -6.18 8.10 12.01
C THR A 75 -7.18 9.24 11.92
N LEU A 76 -7.82 9.40 10.76
CA LEU A 76 -8.89 10.38 10.56
C LEU A 76 -10.13 9.95 11.35
N CYS A 77 -10.58 8.72 11.13
CA CYS A 77 -11.77 8.21 11.77
C CYS A 77 -11.71 6.70 12.02
N CYS A 78 -12.52 6.27 12.99
CA CYS A 78 -12.87 4.88 13.24
C CYS A 78 -14.35 4.89 13.67
N ARG A 79 -15.25 4.78 12.70
CA ARG A 79 -16.70 4.89 12.93
C ARG A 79 -17.41 3.56 12.72
N SER A 80 -18.57 3.41 13.34
CA SER A 80 -19.50 2.35 12.93
C SER A 80 -19.96 2.62 11.50
N PHE A 81 -19.89 1.59 10.67
CA PHE A 81 -20.54 1.58 9.38
C PHE A 81 -22.07 1.48 9.61
N PRO A 82 -22.90 2.22 8.87
CA PRO A 82 -24.36 2.20 9.05
C PRO A 82 -24.91 0.77 8.91
N VAL A 83 -25.71 0.34 9.88
CA VAL A 83 -26.16 -1.07 10.00
C VAL A 83 -27.20 -1.42 8.93
N GLU A 84 -27.97 -0.41 8.52
CA GLU A 84 -28.99 -0.46 7.49
C GLU A 84 -28.42 -0.51 6.07
N LEU A 85 -27.15 -0.15 5.88
CA LEU A 85 -26.51 -0.15 4.57
C LEU A 85 -25.74 -1.44 4.31
N ALA A 86 -26.00 -2.04 3.16
CA ALA A 86 -25.13 -3.08 2.63
C ALA A 86 -23.74 -2.49 2.36
N LYS A 87 -22.68 -3.29 2.58
CA LYS A 87 -21.27 -2.87 2.37
C LYS A 87 -20.88 -2.84 0.89
N THR A 88 -21.78 -2.43 -0.01
CA THR A 88 -21.47 -2.33 -1.44
C THR A 88 -20.45 -1.24 -1.70
N GLY A 89 -19.77 -1.28 -2.84
CA GLY A 89 -18.78 -0.26 -3.17
C GLY A 89 -19.38 1.16 -3.32
N GLU A 90 -20.65 1.25 -3.73
CA GLU A 90 -21.42 2.49 -3.81
C GLU A 90 -21.62 3.11 -2.42
N ASN A 91 -22.05 2.29 -1.44
CA ASN A 91 -22.28 2.76 -0.07
C ASN A 91 -20.96 3.09 0.65
N VAL A 92 -19.91 2.27 0.43
CA VAL A 92 -18.57 2.56 0.94
C VAL A 92 -18.04 3.88 0.37
N SER A 93 -18.21 4.12 -0.94
CA SER A 93 -17.86 5.38 -1.60
C SER A 93 -18.58 6.57 -0.96
N LYS A 94 -19.90 6.47 -0.75
CA LYS A 94 -20.69 7.52 -0.09
C LYS A 94 -20.17 7.84 1.32
N VAL A 95 -20.00 6.82 2.16
CA VAL A 95 -19.53 7.01 3.54
C VAL A 95 -18.11 7.57 3.56
N LEU A 96 -17.22 7.12 2.68
CA LEU A 96 -15.87 7.69 2.58
C LEU A 96 -15.88 9.16 2.18
N LYS A 97 -16.74 9.57 1.22
CA LYS A 97 -16.90 10.98 0.83
C LYS A 97 -17.37 11.83 2.01
N GLU A 98 -18.38 11.37 2.75
CA GLU A 98 -18.91 12.06 3.93
C GLU A 98 -17.87 12.21 5.05
N GLU A 99 -16.99 11.22 5.23
CA GLU A 99 -15.92 11.30 6.22
C GLU A 99 -14.78 12.20 5.78
N LEU A 100 -14.40 12.15 4.50
CA LEU A 100 -13.27 12.92 3.97
C LEU A 100 -13.60 14.41 3.80
N SER A 101 -14.85 14.77 3.49
CA SER A 101 -15.27 16.17 3.37
C SER A 101 -15.13 16.95 4.68
N GLN A 102 -15.29 16.28 5.84
CA GLN A 102 -15.03 16.88 7.16
C GLN A 102 -13.60 17.38 7.33
N TYR A 103 -12.67 16.87 6.51
CA TYR A 103 -11.25 17.23 6.50
C TYR A 103 -10.86 18.08 5.28
N GLY A 104 -11.83 18.56 4.50
CA GLY A 104 -11.60 19.34 3.29
C GLY A 104 -11.12 18.53 2.09
N ILE A 105 -11.31 17.20 2.10
CA ILE A 105 -10.94 16.30 1.01
C ILE A 105 -12.20 15.95 0.20
N GLU A 106 -12.48 16.79 -0.80
CA GLU A 106 -13.72 16.68 -1.60
C GLU A 106 -13.63 15.70 -2.77
N ARG A 107 -12.41 15.40 -3.24
CA ARG A 107 -12.18 14.58 -4.44
C ARG A 107 -11.29 13.39 -4.13
N PHE A 108 -11.63 12.24 -4.72
CA PHE A 108 -10.85 11.00 -4.54
C PHE A 108 -9.46 11.07 -5.17
N ASP A 109 -9.28 11.87 -6.22
CA ASP A 109 -8.00 12.10 -6.90
C ASP A 109 -7.10 13.12 -6.18
N ALA A 110 -7.56 13.69 -5.06
CA ALA A 110 -6.74 14.57 -4.21
C ALA A 110 -5.75 13.79 -3.34
N VAL A 111 -5.93 12.48 -3.18
CA VAL A 111 -5.11 11.62 -2.33
C VAL A 111 -4.74 10.32 -3.06
N TYR A 112 -3.64 9.71 -2.65
CA TYR A 112 -3.36 8.31 -2.99
C TYR A 112 -4.19 7.38 -2.12
N TRP A 113 -4.43 6.16 -2.60
CA TRP A 113 -5.22 5.17 -1.90
C TRP A 113 -4.41 3.90 -1.66
N VAL A 114 -4.39 3.40 -0.43
CA VAL A 114 -3.81 2.10 -0.07
C VAL A 114 -4.84 1.26 0.66
N SER A 115 -5.26 0.15 0.08
CA SER A 115 -6.35 -0.68 0.61
C SER A 115 -6.05 -2.17 0.43
N ASP A 116 -6.83 -3.02 1.09
CA ASP A 116 -6.91 -4.43 0.69
C ASP A 116 -7.58 -4.59 -0.69
N ARG A 117 -7.58 -5.83 -1.22
CA ARG A 117 -8.29 -6.20 -2.45
C ARG A 117 -9.75 -6.60 -2.21
N GLY A 118 -10.38 -6.08 -1.16
CA GLY A 118 -11.79 -6.32 -0.88
C GLY A 118 -12.66 -5.85 -2.04
N SER A 119 -13.62 -6.68 -2.47
CA SER A 119 -14.51 -6.39 -3.61
C SER A 119 -15.22 -5.04 -3.47
N ASN A 120 -15.57 -4.67 -2.24
CA ASN A 120 -16.26 -3.43 -1.92
C ASN A 120 -15.36 -2.21 -2.20
N PHE A 121 -14.09 -2.28 -1.79
CA PHE A 121 -13.12 -1.22 -2.06
C PHE A 121 -12.75 -1.15 -3.54
N ILE A 122 -12.51 -2.28 -4.20
CA ILE A 122 -12.26 -2.32 -5.65
C ILE A 122 -13.40 -1.62 -6.40
N ARG A 123 -14.66 -1.95 -6.07
CA ARG A 123 -15.83 -1.30 -6.67
C ARG A 123 -15.89 0.19 -6.35
N CYS A 124 -15.62 0.58 -5.10
CA CYS A 124 -15.57 1.98 -4.67
C CYS A 124 -14.54 2.80 -5.46
N PHE A 125 -13.31 2.30 -5.64
CA PHE A 125 -12.27 3.00 -6.36
C PHE A 125 -12.56 3.10 -7.86
N ASN A 126 -13.06 2.03 -8.48
CA ASN A 126 -13.49 2.04 -9.88
C ASN A 126 -14.61 3.07 -10.14
N LEU A 127 -15.57 3.18 -9.23
CA LEU A 127 -16.66 4.19 -9.32
C LEU A 127 -16.14 5.64 -9.27
N ASN A 128 -15.01 5.87 -8.61
CA ASN A 128 -14.41 7.19 -8.47
C ASN A 128 -13.22 7.41 -9.42
N MET A 129 -12.99 6.49 -10.37
CA MET A 129 -11.93 6.58 -11.38
C MET A 129 -10.53 6.77 -10.79
N VAL A 130 -10.26 6.17 -9.62
CA VAL A 130 -8.94 6.20 -8.99
C VAL A 130 -8.34 4.79 -8.94
N ASP A 131 -7.02 4.72 -9.12
CA ASP A 131 -6.28 3.47 -9.06
C ASP A 131 -5.56 3.32 -7.71
N PRO A 132 -5.96 2.37 -6.84
CA PRO A 132 -5.36 2.19 -5.53
C PRO A 132 -4.10 1.32 -5.58
N ILE A 133 -3.23 1.50 -4.60
CA ILE A 133 -2.14 0.56 -4.31
C ILE A 133 -2.67 -0.50 -3.35
N PHE A 134 -2.56 -1.77 -3.73
CA PHE A 134 -3.05 -2.85 -2.89
C PHE A 134 -2.02 -3.28 -1.86
N CYS A 135 -2.45 -3.23 -0.59
CA CYS A 135 -1.72 -3.58 0.61
C CYS A 135 -0.99 -4.92 0.48
N PHE A 136 0.33 -4.87 0.59
CA PHE A 136 1.17 -6.06 0.46
C PHE A 136 1.06 -7.02 1.62
N ALA A 137 0.83 -6.51 2.84
CA ALA A 137 0.56 -7.36 4.00
C ALA A 137 -0.61 -8.32 3.72
N HIS A 138 -1.71 -7.81 3.15
CA HIS A 138 -2.83 -8.65 2.74
C HIS A 138 -2.47 -9.63 1.61
N ARG A 139 -1.59 -9.25 0.67
CA ARG A 139 -1.10 -10.17 -0.37
C ARG A 139 -0.33 -11.36 0.24
N ILE A 140 0.59 -11.12 1.19
CA ILE A 140 1.33 -12.20 1.88
C ILE A 140 0.36 -13.15 2.59
N HIS A 141 -0.60 -12.60 3.33
CA HIS A 141 -1.62 -13.39 4.02
C HIS A 141 -2.47 -14.23 3.05
N ASN A 142 -2.85 -13.66 1.91
CA ASN A 142 -3.62 -14.36 0.89
C ASN A 142 -2.80 -15.46 0.20
N ILE A 143 -1.49 -15.28 0.00
CA ILE A 143 -0.62 -16.35 -0.53
C ILE A 143 -0.68 -17.56 0.38
N LEU A 144 -0.52 -17.38 1.70
CA LEU A 144 -0.61 -18.51 2.64
C LEU A 144 -1.99 -19.17 2.62
N THR A 145 -3.05 -18.35 2.57
CA THR A 145 -4.43 -18.86 2.48
C THR A 145 -4.61 -19.71 1.22
N ILE A 146 -4.15 -19.23 0.06
CA ILE A 146 -4.26 -19.93 -1.22
C ILE A 146 -3.38 -21.20 -1.24
N THR A 147 -2.19 -21.13 -0.64
CA THR A 147 -1.26 -22.25 -0.62
C THR A 147 -1.75 -23.38 0.29
N PHE A 148 -2.35 -23.06 1.43
CA PHE A 148 -2.74 -24.05 2.45
C PHE A 148 -4.24 -24.40 2.49
N ILE A 149 -5.16 -23.61 1.91
CA ILE A 149 -6.63 -23.84 2.00
C ILE A 149 -7.27 -24.22 0.66
N ASN A 150 -6.68 -23.91 -0.49
CA ASN A 150 -7.44 -23.87 -1.74
C ASN A 150 -7.98 -25.25 -2.16
N LYS A 151 -9.30 -25.42 -1.96
CA LYS A 151 -10.11 -26.62 -2.19
C LYS A 151 -10.07 -27.23 -3.59
N LYS A 152 -9.44 -26.57 -4.57
CA LYS A 152 -9.14 -27.21 -5.86
C LYS A 152 -8.11 -28.35 -5.74
N ILE A 153 -7.45 -28.47 -4.60
CA ILE A 153 -6.56 -29.58 -4.23
C ILE A 153 -7.36 -30.73 -3.57
N ASP A 154 -8.62 -30.50 -3.14
CA ASP A 154 -9.50 -31.48 -2.47
C ASP A 154 -9.98 -32.62 -3.41
N GLY A 155 -9.41 -32.76 -4.60
CA GLY A 155 -9.56 -33.97 -5.41
C GLY A 155 -8.68 -35.13 -4.97
N HIS A 156 -7.74 -34.92 -4.03
CA HIS A 156 -6.71 -35.90 -3.65
C HIS A 156 -6.56 -36.16 -2.15
N PHE A 157 -7.33 -35.51 -1.29
CA PHE A 157 -7.21 -35.68 0.16
C PHE A 157 -8.59 -35.63 0.81
N ASN A 158 -9.21 -36.80 0.99
CA ASN A 158 -10.38 -36.93 1.84
C ASN A 158 -9.93 -37.11 3.30
N ASP A 159 -10.76 -36.67 4.24
CA ASP A 159 -10.55 -36.91 5.68
C ASP A 159 -10.47 -38.42 6.02
N GLU A 160 -10.95 -39.29 5.13
CA GLU A 160 -10.86 -40.75 5.22
C GLU A 160 -9.47 -41.31 4.84
N ASP A 161 -8.66 -40.58 4.07
CA ASP A 161 -7.29 -41.00 3.67
C ASP A 161 -6.23 -40.74 4.78
N ILE A 162 -6.69 -40.38 5.98
CA ILE A 162 -5.88 -40.00 7.16
C ILE A 162 -5.57 -41.23 8.05
N GLU A 163 -6.37 -42.29 7.98
CA GLU A 163 -6.22 -43.46 8.86
C GLU A 163 -5.14 -44.48 8.39
N ASP A 164 -4.67 -44.39 7.13
CA ASP A 164 -3.74 -45.37 6.52
C ASP A 164 -2.28 -44.90 6.45
N ILE A 165 -1.80 -44.05 7.37
CA ILE A 165 -0.39 -43.64 7.41
C ILE A 165 0.39 -44.60 8.34
N PRO A 166 1.36 -45.40 7.84
CA PRO A 166 2.13 -46.30 8.68
C PRO A 166 3.04 -45.52 9.65
N ASP A 167 3.05 -45.92 10.93
CA ASP A 167 3.84 -45.31 12.00
C ASP A 167 5.37 -45.34 11.76
N ASN A 168 5.85 -46.15 10.81
CA ASN A 168 7.27 -46.36 10.51
C ASN A 168 7.62 -46.02 9.06
N LEU A 169 7.69 -44.73 8.73
CA LEU A 169 8.19 -44.21 7.44
C LEU A 169 9.72 -43.98 7.45
N GLY A 170 10.45 -44.76 8.24
CA GLY A 170 11.89 -44.55 8.48
C GLY A 170 12.85 -45.25 7.52
N GLN A 171 12.40 -46.16 6.64
CA GLN A 171 13.32 -47.04 5.91
C GLN A 171 12.83 -47.54 4.54
N GLU A 172 12.24 -46.72 3.67
CA GLU A 172 12.18 -47.06 2.23
C GLU A 172 12.38 -45.80 1.36
N GLU A 173 13.13 -45.95 0.25
CA GLU A 173 13.41 -44.89 -0.73
C GLU A 173 12.16 -44.55 -1.55
N PHE A 174 11.42 -43.53 -1.13
CA PHE A 174 10.30 -42.98 -1.91
C PHE A 174 10.80 -42.03 -3.01
N VAL A 175 10.28 -42.17 -4.24
CA VAL A 175 10.67 -41.36 -5.40
C VAL A 175 9.68 -40.21 -5.64
N GLY A 176 10.20 -38.99 -5.80
CA GLY A 176 9.56 -37.86 -6.50
C GLY A 176 8.20 -37.40 -5.96
N ASP A 177 7.13 -37.61 -6.74
CA ASP A 177 5.80 -37.02 -6.50
C ASP A 177 5.09 -37.53 -5.25
N GLU A 178 5.31 -38.79 -4.86
CA GLU A 178 4.68 -39.40 -3.68
C GLU A 178 5.28 -38.85 -2.38
N TYR A 179 6.60 -38.65 -2.36
CA TYR A 179 7.33 -38.05 -1.23
C TYR A 179 6.90 -36.59 -0.99
N MET A 180 6.69 -35.82 -2.06
CA MET A 180 6.19 -34.44 -1.99
C MET A 180 4.75 -34.38 -1.47
N THR A 181 3.90 -35.31 -1.91
CA THR A 181 2.50 -35.45 -1.48
C THR A 181 2.41 -35.80 0.00
N LEU A 182 3.20 -36.78 0.47
CA LEU A 182 3.23 -37.20 1.87
C LEU A 182 3.81 -36.11 2.79
N GLY A 183 4.87 -35.44 2.33
CA GLY A 183 5.41 -34.28 3.03
C GLY A 183 4.39 -33.14 3.17
N ALA A 184 3.62 -32.86 2.11
CA ALA A 184 2.57 -31.86 2.16
C ALA A 184 1.45 -32.23 3.16
N LYS A 185 1.03 -33.51 3.21
CA LYS A 185 0.10 -34.02 4.23
C LYS A 185 0.64 -33.76 5.64
N ARG A 186 1.91 -34.07 5.90
CA ARG A 186 2.55 -33.90 7.21
C ARG A 186 2.53 -32.45 7.68
N VAL A 187 2.80 -31.49 6.80
CA VAL A 187 2.72 -30.05 7.12
C VAL A 187 1.29 -29.66 7.48
N PHE A 188 0.29 -30.09 6.71
CA PHE A 188 -1.12 -29.78 7.00
C PHE A 188 -1.60 -30.37 8.34
N LEU A 189 -1.27 -31.63 8.61
CA LEU A 189 -1.57 -32.28 9.89
C LEU A 189 -0.90 -31.55 11.05
N THR A 190 0.37 -31.16 10.89
CA THR A 190 1.10 -30.38 11.89
C THR A 190 0.39 -29.05 12.21
N ILE A 191 -0.11 -28.35 11.20
CA ILE A 191 -0.89 -27.11 11.39
C ILE A 191 -2.16 -27.38 12.19
N ASN A 192 -2.91 -28.42 11.83
CA ASN A 192 -4.18 -28.77 12.47
C ASN A 192 -3.98 -29.24 13.91
N HIS A 193 -3.03 -30.14 14.15
CA HIS A 193 -2.70 -30.62 15.49
C HIS A 193 -2.24 -29.46 16.37
N THR A 194 -1.39 -28.55 15.86
CA THR A 194 -0.95 -27.35 16.60
C THR A 194 -2.16 -26.50 17.02
N LYS A 195 -3.09 -26.22 16.09
CA LYS A 195 -4.31 -25.46 16.40
C LYS A 195 -5.19 -26.16 17.42
N THR A 196 -5.34 -27.48 17.32
CA THR A 196 -6.13 -28.29 18.26
C THR A 196 -5.52 -28.29 19.65
N LEU A 197 -4.21 -28.48 19.78
CA LEU A 197 -3.48 -28.39 21.04
C LEU A 197 -3.68 -27.02 21.71
N VAL A 198 -3.44 -25.94 20.98
CA VAL A 198 -3.60 -24.57 21.52
C VAL A 198 -5.03 -24.29 21.94
N ARG A 199 -6.02 -24.76 21.17
CA ARG A 199 -7.44 -24.65 21.53
C ARG A 199 -7.74 -25.37 22.84
N TYR A 200 -7.28 -26.61 22.99
CA TYR A 200 -7.45 -27.39 24.21
C TYR A 200 -6.80 -26.70 25.41
N VAL A 201 -5.53 -26.28 25.30
CA VAL A 201 -4.80 -25.58 26.37
C VAL A 201 -5.56 -24.32 26.83
N LYS A 202 -6.12 -23.55 25.90
CA LYS A 202 -6.91 -22.36 26.24
C LYS A 202 -8.25 -22.71 26.89
N GLN A 203 -8.99 -23.68 26.35
CA GLN A 203 -10.29 -24.09 26.90
C GLN A 203 -10.17 -24.72 28.29
N ALA A 204 -9.09 -25.46 28.54
CA ALA A 204 -8.80 -26.07 29.83
C ALA A 204 -8.06 -25.13 30.80
N ASN A 205 -7.82 -23.86 30.42
CA ASN A 205 -7.10 -22.85 31.21
C ASN A 205 -5.70 -23.31 31.69
N LEU A 206 -4.97 -24.03 30.84
CA LEU A 206 -3.68 -24.64 31.22
C LEU A 206 -2.47 -23.71 31.03
N ASN A 207 -2.64 -22.50 30.46
CA ASN A 207 -1.52 -21.58 30.22
C ASN A 207 -0.78 -21.19 31.51
N GLU A 208 -1.49 -20.95 32.60
CA GLU A 208 -0.88 -20.62 33.89
C GLU A 208 0.00 -21.77 34.41
N LEU A 209 -0.47 -23.01 34.25
CA LEU A 209 0.26 -24.19 34.68
C LEU A 209 1.50 -24.43 33.81
N ILE A 210 1.40 -24.21 32.49
CA ILE A 210 2.54 -24.30 31.56
C ILE A 210 3.62 -23.30 31.95
N VAL A 211 3.26 -22.03 32.18
CA VAL A 211 4.22 -20.99 32.60
C VAL A 211 4.85 -21.32 33.96
N LYS A 212 4.04 -21.82 34.92
CA LYS A 212 4.52 -22.15 36.25
C LYS A 212 5.51 -23.33 36.26
N LEU A 213 5.29 -24.34 35.42
CA LEU A 213 6.15 -25.53 35.35
C LEU A 213 7.34 -25.35 34.38
N GLY A 214 7.23 -24.41 33.44
CA GLY A 214 8.22 -24.18 32.41
C GLY A 214 9.38 -23.24 32.80
N GLY A 215 9.22 -22.40 33.82
CA GLY A 215 10.25 -21.48 34.29
C GLY A 215 10.18 -20.09 33.63
N GLU A 216 11.18 -19.23 33.92
CA GLU A 216 11.15 -17.79 33.59
C GLU A 216 11.08 -17.48 32.08
N GLU A 217 11.57 -18.37 31.23
CA GLU A 217 11.58 -18.20 29.77
C GLU A 217 10.26 -18.63 29.11
N THR A 218 9.36 -19.28 29.86
CA THR A 218 8.11 -19.81 29.28
C THR A 218 7.00 -18.78 29.19
N THR A 219 6.24 -18.89 28.10
CA THR A 219 5.21 -17.93 27.73
C THR A 219 3.88 -18.62 27.46
N THR A 220 2.80 -17.85 27.44
CA THR A 220 1.47 -18.41 27.12
C THR A 220 1.37 -18.79 25.64
N LEU A 221 0.61 -19.83 25.33
CA LEU A 221 0.36 -20.22 23.95
C LEU A 221 -0.48 -19.18 23.21
N LYS A 222 -0.02 -18.84 22.01
CA LYS A 222 -0.65 -17.84 21.13
C LYS A 222 -1.64 -18.54 20.21
N GLN A 223 -2.88 -18.04 20.12
CA GLN A 223 -3.87 -18.59 19.20
C GLN A 223 -3.68 -18.02 17.80
N SER A 224 -3.71 -18.87 16.79
CA SER A 224 -3.75 -18.41 15.40
C SER A 224 -5.12 -17.83 15.04
N VAL A 225 -5.10 -16.71 14.35
CA VAL A 225 -6.25 -16.02 13.75
C VAL A 225 -6.35 -16.44 12.29
N VAL A 226 -7.46 -17.07 11.93
CA VAL A 226 -7.65 -17.64 10.57
C VAL A 226 -7.53 -16.60 9.46
N THR A 227 -7.98 -15.36 9.70
CA THR A 227 -7.92 -14.26 8.73
C THR A 227 -6.54 -13.58 8.68
N ARG A 228 -5.64 -13.90 9.62
CA ARG A 228 -4.26 -13.42 9.67
C ARG A 228 -3.33 -14.62 9.74
N TRP A 229 -3.24 -15.39 8.66
CA TRP A 229 -2.45 -16.62 8.56
C TRP A 229 -1.05 -16.56 9.16
N LEU A 230 -0.37 -15.40 9.13
CA LEU A 230 0.95 -15.30 9.72
C LEU A 230 0.96 -15.35 11.27
N SER A 231 -0.19 -15.14 11.92
CA SER A 231 -0.36 -15.49 13.34
C SER A 231 -0.18 -16.99 13.62
N LEU A 232 -0.22 -17.84 12.59
CA LEU A 232 0.20 -19.24 12.67
C LEU A 232 1.67 -19.35 13.06
N PHE A 233 2.56 -18.49 12.55
CA PHE A 233 3.97 -18.49 12.93
C PHE A 233 4.11 -18.32 14.45
N GLY A 234 3.50 -17.27 15.02
CA GLY A 234 3.53 -17.05 16.47
C GLY A 234 2.84 -18.16 17.27
N CYS A 235 1.80 -18.80 16.71
CA CYS A 235 1.15 -19.97 17.31
C CYS A 235 2.11 -21.16 17.40
N VAL A 236 2.75 -21.53 16.29
CA VAL A 236 3.71 -22.64 16.18
C VAL A 236 4.94 -22.37 17.04
N GLU A 237 5.49 -21.16 16.96
CA GLU A 237 6.63 -20.70 17.76
C GLU A 237 6.34 -20.81 19.26
N SER A 238 5.14 -20.41 19.68
CA SER A 238 4.74 -20.55 21.10
C SER A 238 4.61 -22.01 21.53
N VAL A 239 4.20 -22.93 20.66
CA VAL A 239 4.15 -24.36 20.98
C VAL A 239 5.57 -24.94 21.04
N TYR A 240 6.41 -24.63 20.06
CA TYR A 240 7.79 -25.09 19.99
C TYR A 240 8.61 -24.62 21.21
N SER A 241 8.53 -23.34 21.55
CA SER A 241 9.30 -22.76 22.66
C SER A 241 8.88 -23.31 24.03
N ASN A 242 7.63 -23.74 24.17
CA ASN A 242 7.09 -24.27 25.42
C ASN A 242 6.91 -25.80 25.38
N TYR A 243 7.49 -26.50 24.40
CA TYR A 243 7.17 -27.90 24.09
C TYR A 243 7.31 -28.85 25.29
N ASP A 244 8.42 -28.76 26.01
CA ASP A 244 8.71 -29.68 27.12
C ASP A 244 7.78 -29.41 28.32
N ALA A 245 7.48 -28.13 28.59
CA ALA A 245 6.51 -27.74 29.61
C ALA A 245 5.09 -28.20 29.26
N ILE A 246 4.70 -28.10 27.98
CA ILE A 246 3.40 -28.61 27.50
C ILE A 246 3.35 -30.13 27.70
N LEU A 247 4.38 -30.87 27.28
CA LEU A 247 4.42 -32.32 27.41
C LEU A 247 4.23 -32.75 28.87
N LEU A 248 4.98 -32.14 29.79
CA LEU A 248 4.85 -32.40 31.23
C LEU A 248 3.43 -32.14 31.75
N VAL A 249 2.82 -31.01 31.38
CA VAL A 249 1.44 -30.67 31.77
C VAL A 249 0.45 -31.70 31.22
N LEU A 250 0.60 -32.12 29.97
CA LEU A 250 -0.29 -33.10 29.35
C LEU A 250 -0.11 -34.50 29.94
N GLU A 251 1.09 -34.88 30.35
CA GLU A 251 1.37 -36.13 31.07
C GLU A 251 0.68 -36.15 32.44
N ILE A 252 0.84 -35.07 33.23
CA ILE A 252 0.16 -34.91 34.53
C ILE A 252 -1.37 -35.02 34.36
N ARG A 253 -1.91 -34.46 33.28
CA ARG A 253 -3.35 -34.47 32.97
C ARG A 253 -3.83 -35.74 32.27
N ARG A 254 -2.92 -36.65 31.89
CA ARG A 254 -3.20 -37.83 31.06
C ARG A 254 -3.91 -37.48 29.74
N THR A 255 -3.51 -36.38 29.11
CA THR A 255 -4.06 -35.88 27.84
C THR A 255 -2.98 -35.73 26.76
N THR A 256 -2.01 -36.64 26.71
CA THR A 256 -0.90 -36.65 25.74
C THR A 256 -1.35 -36.84 24.29
N LYS A 257 -2.57 -37.35 24.06
CA LYS A 257 -3.19 -37.43 22.73
C LYS A 257 -3.19 -36.12 21.92
N TYR A 258 -3.07 -34.96 22.57
CA TYR A 258 -3.02 -33.66 21.89
C TYR A 258 -1.62 -33.26 21.39
N ILE A 259 -0.56 -34.00 21.76
CA ILE A 259 0.83 -33.71 21.38
C ILE A 259 1.55 -34.90 20.72
N ASN A 260 1.05 -36.14 20.83
CA ASN A 260 1.71 -37.33 20.29
C ASN A 260 2.13 -37.18 18.81
N ASP A 261 1.25 -36.60 17.99
CA ASP A 261 1.46 -36.42 16.54
C ASP A 261 2.14 -35.08 16.20
N LEU A 262 2.65 -34.37 17.20
CA LEU A 262 3.38 -33.11 17.08
C LEU A 262 4.78 -33.28 17.62
N THR A 263 5.73 -33.59 16.75
CA THR A 263 7.14 -33.63 17.15
C THR A 263 7.80 -32.25 17.04
N LYS A 264 8.91 -32.02 17.77
CA LYS A 264 9.73 -30.82 17.59
C LYS A 264 10.21 -30.66 16.15
N TYR A 265 10.52 -31.75 15.44
CA TYR A 265 10.95 -31.71 14.05
C TYR A 265 9.85 -31.18 13.11
N ASN A 266 8.61 -31.67 13.26
CA ASN A 266 7.47 -31.17 12.48
C ASN A 266 7.24 -29.66 12.69
N LEU A 267 7.38 -29.20 13.94
CA LEU A 267 7.23 -27.78 14.28
C LEU A 267 8.35 -26.94 13.66
N ILE A 268 9.60 -27.43 13.67
CA ILE A 268 10.75 -26.75 13.04
C ILE A 268 10.53 -26.62 11.53
N ASP A 269 10.11 -27.68 10.84
CA ASP A 269 9.82 -27.65 9.40
C ASP A 269 8.82 -26.54 9.05
N LEU A 270 7.75 -26.43 9.83
CA LEU A 270 6.74 -25.39 9.64
C LEU A 270 7.27 -24.00 9.99
N LEU A 271 8.13 -23.87 11.01
CA LEU A 271 8.77 -22.59 11.35
C LEU A 271 9.73 -22.13 10.25
N LEU A 272 10.53 -23.03 9.68
CA LEU A 272 11.45 -22.71 8.59
C LEU A 272 10.70 -22.24 7.34
N LEU A 273 9.53 -22.82 7.06
CA LEU A 273 8.67 -22.40 5.96
C LEU A 273 8.05 -21.01 6.20
N LEU A 274 7.60 -20.73 7.42
CA LEU A 274 6.87 -19.50 7.76
C LEU A 274 7.79 -18.31 8.14
N ALA A 275 8.99 -18.57 8.68
CA ALA A 275 9.88 -17.54 9.20
C ALA A 275 10.27 -16.47 8.16
N PRO A 276 10.63 -16.81 6.90
CA PRO A 276 10.98 -15.80 5.89
C PRO A 276 9.80 -14.88 5.57
N LEU A 277 8.60 -15.44 5.46
CA LEU A 277 7.37 -14.66 5.24
C LEU A 277 7.04 -13.77 6.45
N ASN A 278 7.32 -14.25 7.65
CA ASN A 278 7.10 -13.48 8.87
C ASN A 278 8.07 -12.30 8.99
N ALA A 279 9.34 -12.52 8.68
CA ALA A 279 10.34 -11.46 8.61
C ALA A 279 9.97 -10.40 7.56
N ALA A 280 9.54 -10.82 6.37
CA ALA A 280 9.06 -9.89 5.35
C ALA A 280 7.87 -9.08 5.83
N LEU A 281 6.83 -9.71 6.39
CA LEU A 281 5.67 -8.96 6.88
C LEU A 281 6.07 -7.93 7.95
N GLN A 282 6.92 -8.31 8.90
CA GLN A 282 7.39 -7.43 9.97
C GLN A 282 8.13 -6.21 9.41
N ALA A 283 8.98 -6.39 8.40
CA ALA A 283 9.67 -5.29 7.73
C ALA A 283 8.68 -4.30 7.08
N ILE A 284 7.69 -4.82 6.37
CA ILE A 284 6.70 -4.01 5.62
C ILE A 284 5.72 -3.29 6.55
N GLN A 285 5.44 -3.86 7.73
CA GLN A 285 4.50 -3.30 8.71
C GLN A 285 5.14 -2.28 9.67
N THR A 286 6.40 -1.93 9.49
CA THR A 286 7.04 -0.89 10.30
C THR A 286 6.32 0.46 10.13
N ASP A 287 6.23 1.23 11.22
CA ASP A 287 5.58 2.55 11.23
C ASP A 287 6.51 3.67 10.67
N GLU A 288 7.68 3.30 10.15
CA GLU A 288 8.71 4.18 9.65
C GLU A 288 8.90 3.94 8.14
N TYR A 289 8.36 4.84 7.31
CA TYR A 289 8.62 4.99 5.86
C TYR A 289 8.43 3.75 4.96
N ILE A 290 8.69 3.97 3.67
CA ILE A 290 7.86 3.45 2.58
C ILE A 290 8.67 2.67 1.54
N PHE A 291 8.00 1.66 0.96
CA PHE A 291 8.41 0.91 -0.22
C PHE A 291 9.51 -0.14 -0.01
N GLU A 292 9.27 -1.10 0.89
CA GLU A 292 10.24 -2.15 1.24
C GLU A 292 9.97 -3.53 0.62
N ILE A 293 9.45 -3.62 -0.60
CA ILE A 293 9.04 -4.94 -1.16
C ILE A 293 9.66 -5.30 -2.50
N SER A 294 9.81 -4.37 -3.43
CA SER A 294 10.32 -4.74 -4.76
C SER A 294 11.82 -4.97 -4.79
N VAL A 295 12.60 -4.11 -4.12
CA VAL A 295 14.06 -4.10 -4.30
C VAL A 295 14.82 -4.58 -3.09
N ILE A 296 14.28 -4.29 -1.91
CA ILE A 296 14.77 -4.89 -0.66
C ILE A 296 14.36 -6.37 -0.59
N GLY A 297 13.22 -6.76 -1.18
CA GLY A 297 12.88 -8.18 -1.37
C GLY A 297 13.96 -8.96 -2.13
N LYS A 298 14.48 -8.40 -3.24
CA LYS A 298 15.54 -9.04 -4.03
C LYS A 298 16.94 -8.97 -3.38
N LYS A 299 17.34 -7.85 -2.77
CA LYS A 299 18.69 -7.66 -2.17
C LYS A 299 18.83 -8.09 -0.70
N LYS A 300 17.83 -7.85 0.16
CA LYS A 300 17.87 -8.09 1.63
C LYS A 300 17.26 -9.42 2.04
N TYR A 301 16.31 -9.94 1.25
CA TYR A 301 15.72 -11.26 1.45
C TYR A 301 15.86 -12.16 0.21
N PRO A 302 17.08 -12.37 -0.31
CA PRO A 302 17.32 -13.36 -1.36
C PRO A 302 16.68 -14.70 -0.98
N LEU A 303 16.70 -15.03 0.30
CA LEU A 303 16.07 -16.18 0.96
C LEU A 303 14.56 -16.38 0.71
N ILE A 304 13.79 -15.32 0.41
CA ILE A 304 12.35 -15.42 0.09
C ILE A 304 12.13 -15.67 -1.42
N PHE A 305 13.09 -15.26 -2.25
CA PHE A 305 12.98 -15.22 -3.71
C PHE A 305 13.98 -16.11 -4.46
N GLN A 306 14.95 -16.70 -3.77
CA GLN A 306 15.91 -17.67 -4.27
C GLN A 306 15.44 -19.07 -3.90
N SER A 307 15.54 -19.98 -4.87
CA SER A 307 15.28 -21.41 -4.74
C SER A 307 16.26 -22.15 -3.82
N SER A 308 17.32 -21.48 -3.35
CA SER A 308 18.40 -22.08 -2.58
C SER A 308 18.64 -21.24 -1.33
N PHE A 309 18.05 -21.66 -0.22
CA PHE A 309 18.76 -21.47 1.05
C PHE A 309 19.98 -22.38 0.96
N ALA A 310 21.18 -21.82 1.04
CA ALA A 310 22.36 -22.61 1.36
C ALA A 310 22.14 -23.18 2.77
N THR A 311 21.64 -24.40 2.83
CA THR A 311 21.50 -25.19 4.04
C THR A 311 22.86 -25.73 4.44
N ASP A 312 23.76 -24.87 4.91
CA ASP A 312 24.93 -25.34 5.66
C ASP A 312 24.52 -25.92 7.03
N TYR A 313 23.23 -25.91 7.38
CA TYR A 313 22.67 -26.45 8.63
C TYR A 313 21.55 -27.50 8.49
N LEU A 314 21.11 -27.90 7.31
CA LEU A 314 19.99 -28.84 7.17
C LEU A 314 20.28 -29.89 6.08
N LEU A 315 20.85 -31.01 6.51
CA LEU A 315 21.02 -32.21 5.68
C LEU A 315 19.70 -32.94 5.37
N PHE A 316 18.55 -32.45 5.83
CA PHE A 316 17.26 -33.10 5.65
C PHE A 316 16.11 -32.06 5.64
N GLU A 317 15.95 -31.27 4.58
CA GLU A 317 14.64 -30.63 4.34
C GLU A 317 13.63 -31.75 4.02
N SER A 318 12.49 -31.78 4.72
CA SER A 318 11.43 -32.72 4.34
C SER A 318 10.80 -32.29 3.02
N GLY A 319 10.45 -33.24 2.14
CA GLY A 319 9.86 -32.92 0.82
C GLY A 319 8.61 -32.04 0.89
N GLY A 320 7.89 -32.06 2.02
CA GLY A 320 6.75 -31.17 2.26
C GLY A 320 7.11 -29.69 2.35
N VAL A 321 8.25 -29.37 2.99
CA VAL A 321 8.74 -27.99 3.09
C VAL A 321 9.14 -27.48 1.72
N GLU A 322 9.86 -28.29 0.94
CA GLU A 322 10.24 -27.94 -0.43
C GLU A 322 9.01 -27.70 -1.32
N PHE A 323 8.02 -28.60 -1.27
CA PHE A 323 6.77 -28.49 -2.03
C PHE A 323 6.07 -27.15 -1.78
N PHE A 324 5.85 -26.81 -0.50
CA PHE A 324 5.17 -25.56 -0.16
C PHE A 324 6.04 -24.34 -0.44
N ARG A 325 7.36 -24.43 -0.28
CA ARG A 325 8.30 -23.36 -0.63
C ARG A 325 8.19 -22.99 -2.12
N GLN A 326 8.23 -23.98 -3.02
CA GLN A 326 8.08 -23.76 -4.46
C GLN A 326 6.73 -23.12 -4.81
N ARG A 327 5.64 -23.57 -4.18
CA ARG A 327 4.29 -22.99 -4.40
C ARG A 327 4.18 -21.56 -3.90
N ILE A 328 4.71 -21.28 -2.72
CA ILE A 328 4.77 -19.92 -2.16
C ILE A 328 5.55 -19.01 -3.10
N HIS A 329 6.71 -19.46 -3.60
CA HIS A 329 7.54 -18.71 -4.54
C HIS A 329 6.80 -18.38 -5.84
N ALA A 330 6.16 -19.39 -6.46
CA ALA A 330 5.37 -19.18 -7.67
C ALA A 330 4.23 -18.16 -7.44
N LYS A 331 3.54 -18.24 -6.29
CA LYS A 331 2.47 -17.31 -5.94
C LYS A 331 2.96 -15.92 -5.56
N LEU A 332 4.15 -15.80 -4.97
CA LEU A 332 4.80 -14.52 -4.75
C LEU A 332 5.03 -13.81 -6.09
N ILE A 333 5.61 -14.49 -7.08
CA ILE A 333 5.84 -13.92 -8.42
C ILE A 333 4.53 -13.46 -9.08
N GLU A 334 3.48 -14.28 -9.01
CA GLU A 334 2.18 -13.96 -9.60
C GLU A 334 1.49 -12.77 -8.91
N MET A 335 1.53 -12.71 -7.58
CA MET A 335 0.75 -11.75 -6.80
C MET A 335 1.49 -10.44 -6.50
N PHE A 336 2.82 -10.43 -6.56
CA PHE A 336 3.68 -9.26 -6.29
C PHE A 336 4.08 -8.57 -7.60
N THR A 337 3.07 -8.12 -8.35
CA THR A 337 3.28 -7.19 -9.45
C THR A 337 3.43 -5.76 -8.94
N PHE A 338 4.35 -5.03 -9.56
CA PHE A 338 4.65 -3.63 -9.29
C PHE A 338 4.02 -2.75 -10.36
N ASP A 339 3.42 -1.64 -9.91
CA ASP A 339 2.95 -0.58 -10.81
C ASP A 339 4.03 0.51 -11.00
N ASP A 340 3.74 1.49 -11.85
CA ASP A 340 4.67 2.58 -12.16
C ASP A 340 5.14 3.36 -10.92
N ARG A 341 4.27 3.56 -9.92
CA ARG A 341 4.61 4.27 -8.67
C ARG A 341 5.64 3.49 -7.86
N HIS A 342 5.56 2.16 -7.91
CA HIS A 342 6.56 1.29 -7.27
C HIS A 342 7.92 1.53 -7.93
N TYR A 343 8.01 1.44 -9.26
CA TYR A 343 9.27 1.64 -9.97
C TYR A 343 9.83 3.06 -9.84
N MET A 344 8.97 4.08 -9.82
CA MET A 344 9.42 5.45 -9.58
C MET A 344 9.97 5.63 -8.16
N ALA A 345 9.33 5.04 -7.14
CA ALA A 345 9.86 5.05 -5.78
C ALA A 345 11.21 4.32 -5.68
N MET A 346 11.38 3.20 -6.41
CA MET A 346 12.67 2.49 -6.53
C MET A 346 13.75 3.37 -7.15
N CYS A 347 13.42 4.05 -8.25
CA CYS A 347 14.34 4.96 -8.92
C CYS A 347 14.80 6.08 -7.97
N LEU A 348 13.87 6.69 -7.22
CA LEU A 348 14.19 7.77 -6.27
C LEU A 348 14.83 7.29 -4.98
N HIS A 349 15.04 5.99 -4.79
CA HIS A 349 15.76 5.47 -3.64
C HIS A 349 17.26 5.36 -3.98
N PRO A 350 18.17 6.00 -3.22
CA PRO A 350 19.60 6.04 -3.54
C PRO A 350 20.25 4.67 -3.80
N ALA A 351 20.01 3.66 -2.95
CA ALA A 351 20.52 2.29 -3.15
C ALA A 351 19.92 1.49 -4.31
N LEU A 352 18.80 1.95 -4.85
CA LEU A 352 17.96 1.16 -5.76
C LEU A 352 17.78 1.85 -7.11
N ARG A 353 18.35 3.06 -7.26
CA ARG A 353 18.18 3.94 -8.42
C ARG A 353 18.55 3.29 -9.76
N GLU A 354 19.53 2.39 -9.74
CA GLU A 354 20.02 1.68 -10.93
C GLU A 354 19.02 0.63 -11.41
N MET A 355 18.18 0.10 -10.50
CA MET A 355 17.16 -0.91 -10.76
C MET A 355 17.70 -2.11 -11.57
N ASP A 356 18.84 -2.67 -11.16
CA ASP A 356 19.60 -3.69 -11.91
C ASP A 356 18.74 -4.86 -12.41
N ASP A 357 17.81 -5.32 -11.57
CA ASP A 357 16.96 -6.47 -11.85
C ASP A 357 15.65 -6.15 -12.62
N VAL A 358 15.55 -4.96 -13.22
CA VAL A 358 14.38 -4.47 -13.96
C VAL A 358 14.71 -4.34 -15.45
N SER A 359 13.79 -4.75 -16.32
CA SER A 359 14.03 -4.67 -17.77
C SER A 359 14.16 -3.22 -18.26
N ASN A 360 14.99 -3.00 -19.28
CA ASN A 360 15.19 -1.66 -19.87
C ASN A 360 13.87 -1.02 -20.36
N GLN A 361 12.91 -1.83 -20.82
CA GLN A 361 11.59 -1.34 -21.22
C GLN A 361 10.84 -0.70 -20.04
N ILE A 362 10.84 -1.36 -18.88
CA ILE A 362 10.20 -0.84 -17.66
C ILE A 362 10.95 0.39 -17.14
N LYS A 363 12.30 0.38 -17.18
CA LYS A 363 13.11 1.56 -16.81
C LYS A 363 12.75 2.78 -17.66
N ASN A 364 12.61 2.60 -18.99
CA ASN A 364 12.25 3.68 -19.90
C ASN A 364 10.86 4.25 -19.61
N ILE A 365 9.88 3.41 -19.28
CA ILE A 365 8.54 3.86 -18.84
C ILE A 365 8.64 4.65 -17.54
N CYS A 366 9.37 4.12 -16.55
CA CYS A 366 9.60 4.78 -15.27
C CYS A 366 10.23 6.18 -15.46
N TYR A 367 11.33 6.27 -16.21
CA TYR A 367 11.98 7.54 -16.50
C TYR A 367 11.07 8.49 -17.28
N GLY A 368 10.28 7.98 -18.22
CA GLY A 368 9.28 8.76 -18.96
C GLY A 368 8.24 9.41 -18.03
N ASN A 369 7.75 8.66 -17.04
CA ASN A 369 6.79 9.15 -16.05
C ASN A 369 7.40 10.18 -15.10
N ILE A 370 8.62 9.96 -14.61
CA ILE A 370 9.35 10.93 -13.78
C ILE A 370 9.56 12.23 -14.58
N ARG A 371 10.04 12.14 -15.82
CA ARG A 371 10.27 13.32 -16.68
C ARG A 371 8.96 14.05 -17.02
N LYS A 372 7.84 13.34 -17.11
CA LYS A 372 6.52 13.97 -17.26
C LYS A 372 6.20 14.86 -16.06
N TYR A 373 6.40 14.35 -14.84
CA TYR A 373 6.24 15.13 -13.62
C TYR A 373 7.18 16.35 -13.56
N LEU A 374 8.44 16.18 -13.93
CA LEU A 374 9.42 17.28 -13.98
C LEU A 374 8.96 18.40 -14.92
N ARG A 375 8.47 18.06 -16.12
CA ARG A 375 7.95 19.04 -17.10
C ARG A 375 6.72 19.79 -16.58
N GLU A 376 5.76 19.07 -15.98
CA GLU A 376 4.55 19.69 -15.41
C GLU A 376 4.90 20.74 -14.35
N LYS A 377 5.85 20.43 -13.45
CA LYS A 377 6.29 21.37 -12.40
C LYS A 377 7.09 22.56 -12.93
N GLN A 378 7.87 22.36 -13.99
CA GLN A 378 8.56 23.46 -14.67
C GLN A 378 7.57 24.41 -15.36
N MET A 379 6.51 23.89 -15.98
CA MET A 379 5.45 24.71 -16.58
C MET A 379 4.67 25.52 -15.53
N ASP A 380 4.30 24.91 -14.40
CA ASP A 380 3.64 25.59 -13.27
C ASP A 380 4.46 26.81 -12.78
N ALA A 381 5.79 26.67 -12.71
CA ALA A 381 6.69 27.74 -12.29
C ALA A 381 6.75 28.90 -13.30
N VAL A 382 6.67 28.59 -14.60
CA VAL A 382 6.66 29.59 -15.69
C VAL A 382 5.34 30.35 -15.76
N ASP A 383 4.20 29.69 -15.53
CA ASP A 383 2.90 30.36 -15.51
C ASP A 383 2.69 31.20 -14.23
N THR A 384 3.21 30.74 -13.09
CA THR A 384 3.21 31.53 -11.85
C THR A 384 4.06 32.80 -11.99
N THR A 385 5.19 32.74 -12.68
CA THR A 385 6.04 33.92 -12.95
C THR A 385 5.43 34.85 -13.99
N LYS A 386 4.80 34.34 -15.06
CA LYS A 386 4.04 35.16 -16.02
C LYS A 386 2.84 35.86 -15.39
N SER A 387 2.11 35.20 -14.48
CA SER A 387 0.98 35.83 -13.77
C SER A 387 1.45 36.96 -12.82
N ARG A 388 2.59 36.79 -12.15
CA ARG A 388 3.22 37.85 -11.34
C ARG A 388 3.67 39.04 -12.19
N VAL A 389 4.24 38.82 -13.38
CA VAL A 389 4.67 39.88 -14.30
C VAL A 389 3.49 40.60 -14.98
N SER A 390 2.36 39.92 -15.22
CA SER A 390 1.15 40.59 -15.74
C SER A 390 0.42 41.42 -14.68
N SER A 391 0.52 41.03 -13.40
CA SER A 391 -0.05 41.80 -12.27
C SER A 391 0.74 43.06 -11.92
N SER A 392 2.04 43.11 -12.23
CA SER A 392 2.87 44.33 -12.05
C SER A 392 2.71 45.35 -13.19
N SER A 393 2.14 44.94 -14.33
CA SER A 393 2.00 45.79 -15.53
C SER A 393 0.64 46.49 -15.65
N LYS A 394 -0.36 46.16 -14.81
CA LYS A 394 -1.69 46.80 -14.81
C LYS A 394 -1.88 47.96 -13.82
N LYS A 395 -0.88 48.30 -13.00
CA LYS A 395 -0.98 49.37 -11.98
C LYS A 395 -0.63 50.79 -12.45
N ARG A 396 -0.43 51.00 -13.76
CA ARG A 396 -0.15 52.32 -14.36
C ARG A 396 -1.06 52.62 -15.55
N LYS A 397 -2.39 52.60 -15.37
CA LYS A 397 -3.34 53.23 -16.33
C LYS A 397 -4.79 53.37 -15.84
N LEU A 398 -5.02 53.64 -14.56
CA LEU A 398 -6.38 53.97 -14.10
C LEU A 398 -6.32 55.03 -12.98
N LEU A 399 -5.96 56.26 -13.37
CA LEU A 399 -6.24 57.44 -12.55
C LEU A 399 -6.49 58.64 -13.47
N HIS A 400 -7.61 58.59 -14.18
CA HIS A 400 -8.36 59.80 -14.52
C HIS A 400 -9.73 59.38 -15.03
N ARG A 401 -10.76 60.06 -14.49
CA ARG A 401 -12.13 60.23 -14.99
C ARG A 401 -13.28 59.54 -14.24
N PHE A 402 -14.02 60.45 -13.59
CA PHE A 402 -15.48 60.57 -13.50
C PHE A 402 -16.17 59.91 -12.30
N LEU A 403 -16.39 60.76 -11.30
CA LEU A 403 -17.66 60.91 -10.59
C LEU A 403 -18.65 61.61 -11.54
N ASP A 404 -19.81 61.02 -11.79
CA ASP A 404 -21.15 61.61 -11.53
C ASP A 404 -22.26 60.64 -11.99
N GLU A 405 -23.32 60.57 -11.16
CA GLU A 405 -24.77 60.49 -11.43
C GLU A 405 -25.26 59.61 -12.61
N GLY A 406 -26.30 58.77 -12.54
CA GLY A 406 -27.45 58.59 -11.67
C GLY A 406 -28.53 57.80 -12.47
N GLU A 407 -29.42 57.12 -11.74
CA GLU A 407 -30.81 56.72 -12.10
C GLU A 407 -31.13 55.72 -13.26
N ASP A 408 -31.78 54.64 -12.82
CA ASP A 408 -33.10 54.09 -13.21
C ASP A 408 -33.36 53.19 -14.46
N ASP A 409 -34.14 52.16 -14.11
CA ASP A 409 -35.22 51.45 -14.79
C ASP A 409 -35.01 50.35 -15.85
N GLU A 410 -35.36 49.14 -15.39
CA GLU A 410 -36.43 48.24 -15.86
C GLU A 410 -36.49 47.72 -17.32
N ASN A 411 -36.73 46.40 -17.37
CA ASN A 411 -37.64 45.63 -18.22
C ASN A 411 -37.11 44.70 -19.34
N GLU A 412 -37.49 43.43 -19.11
CA GLU A 412 -38.18 42.48 -20.00
C GLU A 412 -37.42 41.64 -21.04
N GLU A 413 -37.48 40.33 -20.74
CA GLU A 413 -37.72 39.15 -21.58
C GLU A 413 -37.89 39.33 -23.10
N THR A 414 -37.22 38.47 -23.88
CA THR A 414 -37.92 37.41 -24.63
C THR A 414 -36.96 36.39 -25.26
N GLN A 415 -37.44 35.14 -25.28
CA GLN A 415 -36.89 33.96 -25.94
C GLN A 415 -37.00 34.10 -27.47
N GLU A 416 -36.12 33.45 -28.24
CA GLU A 416 -36.53 32.37 -29.15
C GLU A 416 -35.35 31.63 -29.80
N GLN A 417 -35.55 30.32 -29.92
CA GLN A 417 -34.73 29.32 -30.58
C GLN A 417 -34.92 29.38 -32.10
N THR A 418 -33.96 28.85 -32.87
CA THR A 418 -34.08 28.03 -34.10
C THR A 418 -32.80 28.22 -34.91
N SER A 419 -32.29 27.32 -35.75
CA SER A 419 -32.43 25.89 -35.96
C SER A 419 -31.29 25.51 -36.90
N PHE A 420 -30.90 24.25 -36.81
CA PHE A 420 -30.04 23.49 -37.69
C PHE A 420 -30.27 23.74 -39.21
N ASP A 421 -29.20 23.71 -40.01
CA ASP A 421 -29.22 22.91 -41.25
C ASP A 421 -27.81 22.51 -41.73
N GLN A 422 -27.73 21.30 -42.29
CA GLN A 422 -26.53 20.60 -42.80
C GLN A 422 -26.47 20.63 -44.35
N ASN A 423 -25.32 20.15 -44.87
CA ASN A 423 -24.98 19.72 -46.25
C ASN A 423 -24.36 20.80 -47.17
N SER A 424 -23.38 20.56 -48.04
CA SER A 424 -22.56 19.39 -48.39
C SER A 424 -21.56 19.79 -49.52
N ILE A 425 -20.30 19.31 -49.44
CA ILE A 425 -19.46 18.68 -50.50
C ILE A 425 -18.97 19.47 -51.76
N HIS A 426 -17.64 19.30 -52.00
CA HIS A 426 -16.83 19.35 -53.26
C HIS A 426 -16.43 20.70 -53.86
N VAL A 427 -15.34 20.86 -54.63
CA VAL A 427 -13.94 20.33 -54.76
C VAL A 427 -13.30 21.28 -55.81
N ASP A 428 -12.04 21.65 -55.60
CA ASP A 428 -11.01 22.28 -56.47
C ASP A 428 -11.36 22.94 -57.82
N HIS A 429 -10.83 24.16 -58.01
CA HIS A 429 -9.92 24.46 -59.12
C HIS A 429 -9.16 25.79 -58.91
N ASP A 430 -7.83 25.72 -58.90
CA ASP A 430 -6.89 26.83 -59.09
C ASP A 430 -7.01 27.46 -60.50
N VAL A 431 -6.58 28.73 -60.65
CA VAL A 431 -5.67 29.24 -61.71
C VAL A 431 -5.53 30.80 -61.72
N VAL A 432 -4.30 31.28 -61.44
CA VAL A 432 -3.46 32.28 -62.18
C VAL A 432 -3.96 33.78 -62.19
N ASP A 433 -3.20 34.87 -62.06
CA ASP A 433 -1.82 35.22 -62.43
C ASP A 433 -1.27 36.51 -61.76
N LEU A 434 0.05 36.64 -61.91
CA LEU A 434 1.11 37.61 -61.60
C LEU A 434 0.88 39.13 -61.81
N THR A 435 1.65 39.93 -61.06
CA THR A 435 2.63 40.98 -61.51
C THR A 435 3.22 41.68 -60.26
N ARG A 436 4.49 42.11 -60.08
CA ARG A 436 5.76 42.25 -60.83
C ARG A 436 6.92 42.42 -59.80
N LYS A 437 8.12 41.87 -60.09
CA LYS A 437 9.43 42.24 -59.47
C LYS A 437 10.08 43.42 -60.25
N PRO A 438 11.27 44.00 -59.90
CA PRO A 438 12.62 43.38 -59.93
C PRO A 438 13.55 43.87 -58.77
N GLY A 439 14.79 43.46 -58.50
CA GLY A 439 15.84 42.62 -59.09
C GLY A 439 17.05 42.73 -58.12
N ILE A 440 17.93 41.74 -57.94
CA ILE A 440 19.24 41.53 -58.60
C ILE A 440 19.74 40.15 -58.08
N GLU A 441 19.72 39.03 -58.84
CA GLU A 441 20.69 38.48 -59.83
C GLU A 441 22.10 38.18 -59.25
N ARG A 442 22.64 36.94 -59.16
CA ARG A 442 23.08 36.01 -60.25
C ARG A 442 23.45 34.60 -59.70
N ARG A 443 22.88 33.50 -60.25
CA ARG A 443 23.41 32.48 -61.23
C ARG A 443 24.34 31.38 -60.64
N ARG A 444 23.92 30.10 -60.54
CA ARG A 444 23.76 28.96 -61.54
C ARG A 444 25.05 28.09 -61.60
N SER A 445 25.08 26.75 -61.67
CA SER A 445 24.28 25.72 -62.39
C SER A 445 24.55 24.31 -61.79
N SER A 446 23.58 23.47 -61.39
CA SER A 446 22.72 22.50 -62.12
C SER A 446 23.40 21.25 -62.71
N PHE A 447 22.97 20.02 -62.35
CA PHE A 447 22.19 19.11 -63.21
C PHE A 447 21.71 17.80 -62.51
N ALA A 448 20.42 17.45 -62.73
CA ALA A 448 19.66 16.17 -62.64
C ALA A 448 19.71 15.30 -61.34
N SER A 449 18.61 15.12 -60.57
CA SER A 449 17.38 14.29 -60.80
C SER A 449 17.69 12.80 -61.06
N SER A 450 17.25 11.80 -60.28
CA SER A 450 15.93 11.51 -59.71
C SER A 450 16.05 10.31 -58.74
N ILE A 451 15.10 10.12 -57.80
CA ILE A 451 14.42 8.84 -57.43
C ILE A 451 13.93 8.83 -55.96
N SER A 452 12.61 8.68 -55.85
CA SER A 452 11.75 8.08 -54.80
C SER A 452 11.91 8.46 -53.32
N THR A 453 10.88 9.17 -52.83
CA THR A 453 10.01 8.80 -51.70
C THR A 453 10.60 7.92 -50.60
N GLU A 454 11.19 8.54 -49.58
CA GLU A 454 11.16 8.04 -48.21
C GLU A 454 11.18 9.23 -47.24
N PHE A 455 10.11 9.36 -46.47
CA PHE A 455 9.87 10.43 -45.51
C PHE A 455 10.79 10.23 -44.30
N SER A 456 12.03 10.71 -44.41
CA SER A 456 12.98 10.69 -43.29
C SER A 456 12.62 11.79 -42.29
N TYR A 457 12.17 11.37 -41.10
CA TYR A 457 12.18 12.20 -39.90
C TYR A 457 13.62 12.61 -39.57
N ARG A 458 14.10 13.71 -40.15
CA ARG A 458 15.28 14.40 -39.64
C ARG A 458 14.89 15.12 -38.36
N THR A 459 14.98 14.42 -37.24
CA THR A 459 15.07 15.03 -35.91
C THR A 459 16.29 15.95 -35.88
N ASN A 460 16.04 17.25 -35.66
CA ASN A 460 17.07 18.18 -35.20
C ASN A 460 17.57 17.70 -33.83
N TYR A 461 18.70 17.00 -33.79
CA TYR A 461 19.43 16.74 -32.56
C TYR A 461 20.21 18.00 -32.15
N GLN A 462 19.51 18.97 -31.55
CA GLN A 462 20.14 19.76 -30.49
C GLN A 462 20.22 18.85 -29.28
N ALA A 463 21.41 18.60 -28.75
CA ALA A 463 21.58 17.82 -27.53
C ALA A 463 20.67 18.40 -26.44
N LEU A 464 19.67 17.62 -26.00
CA LEU A 464 18.82 18.00 -24.88
C LEU A 464 19.73 18.22 -23.67
N LYS A 465 19.60 19.37 -23.02
CA LYS A 465 20.27 19.63 -21.74
C LYS A 465 19.84 18.52 -20.76
N PRO A 466 20.78 17.90 -20.01
CA PRO A 466 20.43 16.88 -19.02
C PRO A 466 19.41 17.46 -18.05
N ASP A 467 18.39 16.67 -17.73
CA ASP A 467 17.41 17.03 -16.74
C ASP A 467 17.83 16.57 -15.33
N GLU A 468 17.05 16.94 -14.33
CA GLU A 468 17.34 16.61 -12.93
C GLU A 468 17.43 15.09 -12.67
N LEU A 469 16.72 14.29 -13.47
CA LEU A 469 16.77 12.83 -13.37
C LEU A 469 18.09 12.28 -13.91
N ASP A 470 18.56 12.79 -15.05
CA ASP A 470 19.86 12.42 -15.61
C ASP A 470 20.98 12.73 -14.61
N GLU A 471 20.96 13.96 -14.04
CA GLU A 471 21.93 14.39 -13.03
C GLU A 471 21.89 13.52 -11.76
N TYR A 472 20.71 13.07 -11.32
CA TYR A 472 20.56 12.20 -10.16
C TYR A 472 21.05 10.77 -10.40
N LEU A 473 20.80 10.22 -11.59
CA LEU A 473 21.24 8.88 -11.97
C LEU A 473 22.77 8.80 -12.15
N GLU A 474 23.38 9.86 -12.66
CA GLU A 474 24.84 9.95 -12.85
C GLU A 474 25.60 10.44 -11.61
N ALA A 475 24.90 10.94 -10.59
CA ALA A 475 25.54 11.46 -9.39
C ALA A 475 26.31 10.38 -8.61
N ASP A 476 27.55 10.68 -8.24
CA ASP A 476 28.30 9.87 -7.27
C ASP A 476 27.75 10.16 -5.85
N LEU A 477 27.05 9.18 -5.27
CA LEU A 477 26.40 9.32 -3.96
C LEU A 477 27.27 8.68 -2.88
N PRO A 478 27.54 9.36 -1.75
CA PRO A 478 28.32 8.79 -0.65
C PRO A 478 27.73 7.48 -0.15
N SER A 479 28.56 6.43 -0.04
CA SER A 479 28.13 5.08 0.32
C SER A 479 27.46 4.98 1.70
N GLU A 480 27.78 5.89 2.61
CA GLU A 480 27.18 6.01 3.95
C GLU A 480 25.69 6.36 3.88
N ILE A 481 25.27 7.18 2.91
CA ILE A 481 23.89 7.63 2.72
C ILE A 481 23.05 6.60 1.96
N VAL A 482 23.69 5.69 1.23
CA VAL A 482 23.04 4.68 0.40
C VAL A 482 22.31 3.63 1.24
N ASN A 483 22.82 3.29 2.42
CA ASN A 483 22.25 2.24 3.28
C ASN A 483 21.18 2.73 4.27
N GLU A 484 20.84 4.02 4.22
CA GLU A 484 19.96 4.69 5.17
C GLU A 484 18.56 4.95 4.58
N ASN A 485 17.66 5.44 5.42
CA ASN A 485 16.29 5.79 5.03
C ASN A 485 16.32 6.79 3.85
N PRO A 486 15.63 6.53 2.72
CA PRO A 486 15.67 7.40 1.56
C PRO A 486 15.25 8.84 1.89
N LEU A 487 14.36 9.04 2.87
CA LEU A 487 13.96 10.38 3.32
C LEU A 487 15.11 11.17 3.95
N GLN A 488 16.10 10.51 4.58
CA GLN A 488 17.30 11.17 5.09
C GLN A 488 18.15 11.74 3.94
N PHE A 489 18.35 10.97 2.86
CA PHE A 489 19.00 11.50 1.65
C PHE A 489 18.24 12.71 1.09
N TRP A 490 16.92 12.60 0.90
CA TRP A 490 16.12 13.71 0.37
C TRP A 490 16.02 14.90 1.33
N SER A 491 16.28 14.70 2.63
CA SER A 491 16.42 15.79 3.61
C SER A 491 17.75 16.52 3.52
N SER A 492 18.78 15.91 2.92
CA SER A 492 20.13 16.47 2.84
C SER A 492 20.21 17.77 2.03
N GLU A 493 21.27 18.55 2.30
CA GLU A 493 21.56 19.78 1.56
C GLU A 493 21.94 19.50 0.09
N LEU A 494 22.59 18.37 -0.17
CA LEU A 494 22.90 17.91 -1.53
C LEU A 494 21.63 17.75 -2.36
N ALA A 495 20.65 16.98 -1.83
CA ALA A 495 19.39 16.76 -2.53
C ALA A 495 18.57 18.06 -2.66
N SER A 496 18.58 18.90 -1.63
CA SER A 496 17.84 20.17 -1.65
C SER A 496 18.36 21.16 -2.69
N SER A 497 19.67 21.17 -2.94
CA SER A 497 20.32 22.09 -3.87
C SER A 497 20.34 21.58 -5.31
N LYS A 498 20.68 20.30 -5.51
CA LYS A 498 20.81 19.71 -6.84
C LYS A 498 19.50 19.18 -7.39
N PHE A 499 18.64 18.65 -6.53
CA PHE A 499 17.45 17.89 -6.93
C PHE A 499 16.14 18.41 -6.30
N PRO A 500 15.79 19.71 -6.46
CA PRO A 500 14.63 20.29 -5.79
C PRO A 500 13.28 19.76 -6.27
N VAL A 501 13.11 19.43 -7.55
CA VAL A 501 11.81 18.97 -8.08
C VAL A 501 11.62 17.47 -7.83
N LEU A 502 12.68 16.68 -8.00
CA LEU A 502 12.73 15.27 -7.61
C LEU A 502 12.56 15.11 -6.11
N LYS A 503 13.11 15.98 -5.28
CA LYS A 503 12.84 15.98 -3.83
C LYS A 503 11.35 16.13 -3.54
N CYS A 504 10.67 17.04 -4.23
CA CYS A 504 9.22 17.19 -4.10
C CYS A 504 8.47 15.94 -4.57
N PHE A 505 8.94 15.28 -5.64
CA PHE A 505 8.34 14.06 -6.15
C PHE A 505 8.57 12.85 -5.24
N ALA A 506 9.79 12.72 -4.71
CA ALA A 506 10.18 11.73 -3.71
C ALA A 506 9.29 11.84 -2.48
N ARG A 507 9.05 13.06 -1.98
CA ARG A 507 8.13 13.31 -0.85
C ARG A 507 6.72 12.80 -1.13
N LYS A 508 6.21 12.93 -2.36
CA LYS A 508 4.90 12.39 -2.76
C LYS A 508 4.91 10.87 -2.77
N LEU A 509 5.88 10.24 -3.44
CA LEU A 509 5.91 8.79 -3.58
C LEU A 509 6.19 8.09 -2.25
N PHE A 510 7.11 8.63 -1.45
CA PHE A 510 7.40 8.16 -0.10
C PHE A 510 6.34 8.59 0.93
N SER A 511 5.17 9.08 0.51
CA SER A 511 3.98 9.22 1.37
C SER A 511 3.06 7.99 1.35
N ILE A 512 3.23 7.10 0.37
CA ILE A 512 2.39 5.93 0.12
C ILE A 512 2.87 4.69 0.90
N PRO A 513 2.22 4.26 1.99
CA PRO A 513 2.60 3.06 2.74
C PRO A 513 2.45 1.78 1.90
N ALA A 514 3.32 0.80 2.16
CA ALA A 514 3.21 -0.53 1.56
C ALA A 514 2.04 -1.35 2.16
N THR A 515 1.52 -0.92 3.32
CA THR A 515 0.39 -1.55 4.01
C THR A 515 -0.73 -0.56 4.30
N SER A 516 -1.96 -1.07 4.33
CA SER A 516 -3.14 -0.32 4.76
C SER A 516 -3.36 -0.36 6.29
N SER A 517 -2.43 -0.93 7.08
CA SER A 517 -2.65 -1.20 8.51
C SER A 517 -2.32 0.01 9.40
N GLY A 518 -3.36 0.77 9.75
CA GLY A 518 -3.29 1.80 10.80
C GLY A 518 -4.38 1.66 11.88
N THR A 519 -5.54 1.12 11.51
CA THR A 519 -6.73 1.08 12.39
C THR A 519 -6.94 -0.24 13.12
N GLU A 520 -6.14 -1.29 12.90
CA GLU A 520 -6.36 -2.60 13.54
C GLU A 520 -6.31 -2.56 15.09
N ARG A 521 -5.35 -1.80 15.64
CA ARG A 521 -5.28 -1.56 17.11
C ARG A 521 -6.50 -0.77 17.58
N LEU A 522 -6.92 0.23 16.80
CA LEU A 522 -8.12 1.02 17.09
C LEU A 522 -9.40 0.19 16.99
N PHE A 523 -9.51 -0.77 16.07
CA PHE A 523 -10.65 -1.69 16.01
C PHE A 523 -10.72 -2.58 17.25
N SER A 524 -9.57 -2.97 17.80
CA SER A 524 -9.51 -3.76 19.03
C SER A 524 -10.01 -2.94 20.24
N TYR A 525 -9.56 -1.68 20.37
CA TYR A 525 -10.04 -0.78 21.43
C TYR A 525 -11.47 -0.31 21.22
N SER A 526 -11.87 0.01 19.99
CA SER A 526 -13.24 0.35 19.61
C SER A 526 -14.18 -0.83 19.89
N GLY A 527 -13.72 -2.06 19.65
CA GLY A 527 -14.37 -3.26 20.14
C GLY A 527 -14.62 -3.15 21.64
N ILE A 528 -13.62 -2.90 22.48
CA ILE A 528 -13.82 -2.80 23.94
C ILE A 528 -14.80 -1.67 24.33
N ILE A 529 -14.61 -0.47 23.78
CA ILE A 529 -15.37 0.75 24.14
C ILE A 529 -16.82 0.67 23.65
N LEU A 530 -17.04 0.14 22.44
CA LEU A 530 -18.36 0.06 21.81
C LEU A 530 -19.08 -1.26 22.17
N ASN A 531 -18.35 -2.31 22.58
CA ASN A 531 -18.93 -3.62 22.89
C ASN A 531 -19.41 -3.80 24.34
N ASN A 532 -18.97 -3.03 25.34
CA ASN A 532 -19.45 -3.22 26.71
C ASN A 532 -20.67 -2.34 27.04
N ARG A 533 -21.84 -2.96 27.30
CA ARG A 533 -23.13 -2.29 27.61
C ARG A 533 -23.07 -1.24 28.73
N ARG A 534 -22.03 -1.24 29.59
CA ARG A 534 -21.81 -0.27 30.68
C ARG A 534 -20.76 0.81 30.37
N GLN A 535 -20.05 0.73 29.23
CA GLN A 535 -18.96 1.64 28.84
C GLN A 535 -19.18 2.32 27.49
N THR A 536 -20.30 2.04 26.80
CA THR A 536 -20.61 2.64 25.49
C THR A 536 -20.68 4.17 25.58
N ILE A 537 -19.82 4.82 24.81
CA ILE A 537 -19.97 6.23 24.43
C ILE A 537 -20.67 6.21 23.07
N THR A 538 -21.78 6.93 22.93
CA THR A 538 -22.49 7.05 21.65
C THR A 538 -21.58 7.67 20.60
N SER A 539 -21.61 7.16 19.37
CA SER A 539 -20.99 7.81 18.23
C SER A 539 -21.54 9.23 18.13
N SER A 540 -20.68 10.25 18.22
CA SER A 540 -21.08 11.61 17.94
C SER A 540 -21.44 11.69 16.46
N SER A 541 -22.72 11.88 16.16
CA SER A 541 -23.20 12.31 14.84
C SER A 541 -22.55 13.66 14.55
N GLY A 542 -21.53 13.66 13.71
CA GLY A 542 -21.04 14.85 13.02
C GLY A 542 -21.97 15.16 11.86
#